data_AF-A0A1H6Y727-F1
#
_entry.id   AF-A0A1H6Y727-F1
#
_cell.length_a   1.000
_cell.length_b   1.000
_cell.length_c   1.000
_cell.angle_alpha   90.00
_cell.angle_beta   90.00
_cell.angle_gamma   90.00
#
_symmetry.space_group_name_H-M   'P 1'
#
loop_
_entity.id
_entity.type
_entity.pdbx_description
1 polymer ?
#
loop_
_entity_poly.entity_id
_entity_poly.type
_entity_poly.pdbx_seq_one_letter_code
_entity_poly.pdbx_strand_id
1 'polypeptide(L)'
;MRPALTLLSLVTALALFGVVGGARAGGAQAPTPVTSAPVTLPPITLSSPECRPDIGTVTLGSAKPDAASARMAQIFAEDQAARQGGPGNIDWNRVAQEDERRREEVLGLLKAGRLARGQDFYHAALVFQHGDCSDHYFFASQLARAALARSVTQAGWLYAATFDRWQLSQGQPQKYGTQFVAPEPCAFRLAKYDPDTTDAERSRYGVPPLAAALAQAEELSAGCRANRKGQNF
;
A
#
# COMPACT_ATOMS: atom_id res chain seq x y z
N MET A 1 -19.23 -22.09 5.78
CA MET A 1 -18.01 -21.27 5.58
C MET A 1 -18.07 -20.66 4.20
N ARG A 2 -18.16 -19.33 4.07
CA ARG A 2 -18.05 -18.67 2.76
C ARG A 2 -16.57 -18.67 2.36
N PRO A 3 -16.19 -19.05 1.14
CA PRO A 3 -14.81 -18.89 0.71
C PRO A 3 -14.46 -17.40 0.77
N ALA A 4 -13.39 -17.05 1.48
CA ALA A 4 -12.91 -15.68 1.52
C ALA A 4 -12.45 -15.31 0.09
N LEU A 5 -13.11 -14.33 -0.53
CA LEU A 5 -12.61 -13.74 -1.77
C LEU A 5 -11.23 -13.15 -1.46
N THR A 6 -10.17 -13.74 -2.02
CA THR A 6 -8.83 -13.19 -1.88
C THR A 6 -8.77 -11.86 -2.62
N LEU A 7 -8.61 -10.77 -1.87
CA LEU A 7 -8.36 -9.44 -2.42
C LEU A 7 -6.90 -9.39 -2.89
N LEU A 8 -6.70 -9.10 -4.18
CA LEU A 8 -5.37 -8.82 -4.71
C LEU A 8 -5.18 -7.30 -4.83
N SER A 9 -4.20 -6.79 -4.08
CA SER A 9 -3.60 -5.48 -4.33
C SER A 9 -2.43 -5.69 -5.29
N LEU A 10 -2.53 -5.20 -6.52
CA LEU A 10 -1.44 -5.27 -7.47
C LEU A 10 -0.46 -4.13 -7.20
N VAL A 11 0.51 -4.38 -6.31
CA VAL A 11 1.65 -3.47 -6.08
C VAL A 11 2.63 -3.50 -7.25
N THR A 12 2.53 -4.49 -8.14
CA THR A 12 3.37 -4.62 -9.33
C THR A 12 2.93 -3.67 -10.44
N ALA A 13 3.82 -2.72 -10.74
CA ALA A 13 3.88 -1.88 -11.95
C ALA A 13 3.29 -0.45 -11.90
N LEU A 14 3.68 0.36 -10.91
CA LEU A 14 3.64 1.83 -11.04
C LEU A 14 5.04 2.46 -11.10
N ALA A 15 6.01 1.73 -11.68
CA ALA A 15 7.38 2.20 -11.89
C ALA A 15 7.79 2.31 -13.38
N LEU A 16 6.85 2.52 -14.30
CA LEU A 16 7.17 2.78 -15.72
C LEU A 16 6.11 3.68 -16.39
N PHE A 17 6.20 5.00 -16.15
CA PHE A 17 5.84 5.99 -17.17
C PHE A 17 6.82 7.16 -17.05
N GLY A 18 8.03 6.94 -17.58
CA GLY A 18 8.93 8.01 -17.98
C GLY A 18 8.93 8.12 -19.50
N VAL A 19 8.39 9.21 -20.05
CA VAL A 19 8.72 9.77 -21.37
C VAL A 19 8.47 11.29 -21.26
N VAL A 20 9.54 12.08 -21.08
CA VAL A 20 10.20 12.92 -22.10
C VAL A 20 9.25 13.91 -22.80
N GLY A 21 9.35 15.17 -22.37
CA GLY A 21 8.81 16.33 -23.08
C GLY A 21 9.66 17.55 -22.76
N GLY A 22 10.64 17.84 -23.61
CA GLY A 22 11.44 19.05 -23.52
C GLY A 22 10.62 20.27 -23.95
N ALA A 23 10.57 21.28 -23.09
CA ALA A 23 10.17 22.64 -23.46
C ALA A 23 10.96 23.66 -22.62
N ARG A 24 11.23 24.79 -23.27
CA ARG A 24 12.28 25.78 -22.98
C ARG A 24 12.18 26.48 -21.62
N ALA A 25 13.35 26.94 -21.18
CA ALA A 25 13.59 27.80 -20.04
C ALA A 25 12.80 29.12 -20.13
N GLY A 26 12.00 29.39 -19.10
CA GLY A 26 11.54 30.71 -18.69
C GLY A 26 11.87 30.88 -17.22
N GLY A 27 12.54 31.97 -16.85
CA GLY A 27 13.04 32.21 -15.50
C GLY A 27 11.92 32.21 -14.46
N ALA A 28 11.85 31.16 -13.65
CA ALA A 28 11.02 31.10 -12.46
C ALA A 28 11.91 31.39 -11.25
N GLN A 29 11.54 32.42 -10.50
CA GLN A 29 12.14 32.74 -9.22
C GLN A 29 12.05 31.51 -8.29
N ALA A 30 13.17 31.09 -7.73
CA ALA A 30 13.22 29.95 -6.82
C ALA A 30 12.25 30.20 -5.65
N PRO A 31 11.30 29.29 -5.37
CA PRO A 31 10.42 29.46 -4.23
C PRO A 31 11.25 29.42 -2.95
N THR A 32 11.03 30.40 -2.08
CA THR A 32 11.60 30.45 -0.73
C THR A 32 11.24 29.16 0.03
N PRO A 33 12.17 28.53 0.76
CA PRO A 33 11.86 27.35 1.55
C PRO A 33 10.87 27.76 2.65
N VAL A 34 9.62 27.33 2.51
CA VAL A 34 8.64 27.43 3.57
C VAL A 34 9.01 26.35 4.58
N THR A 35 9.62 26.75 5.69
CA THR A 35 9.84 25.85 6.83
C THR A 35 8.48 25.45 7.38
N SER A 36 7.92 24.34 6.88
CA SER A 36 6.68 23.79 7.40
C SER A 36 6.91 23.32 8.83
N ALA A 37 6.10 23.84 9.76
CA ALA A 37 6.07 23.33 11.13
C ALA A 37 5.82 21.80 11.11
N PRO A 38 6.42 21.04 12.04
CA PRO A 38 6.22 19.60 12.07
C PRO A 38 4.72 19.29 12.26
N VAL A 39 4.13 18.61 11.27
CA VAL A 39 2.74 18.14 11.34
C VAL A 39 2.66 17.03 12.39
N THR A 40 2.20 17.38 13.59
CA THR A 40 1.90 16.42 14.65
C THR A 40 0.56 15.76 14.34
N LEU A 41 0.58 14.44 14.09
CA LEU A 41 -0.63 13.66 13.87
C LEU A 41 -1.15 13.14 15.22
N PRO A 42 -2.48 13.03 15.41
CA PRO A 42 -3.03 12.47 16.64
C PRO A 42 -2.60 11.01 16.81
N PRO A 43 -2.56 10.51 18.07
CA PRO A 43 -2.34 9.09 18.31
C PRO A 43 -3.36 8.23 17.57
N ILE A 44 -2.93 7.08 17.09
CA ILE A 44 -3.79 6.07 16.48
C ILE A 44 -4.00 4.99 17.53
N THR A 45 -5.26 4.73 17.88
CA THR A 45 -5.64 3.65 18.80
C THR A 45 -6.57 2.69 18.07
N LEU A 46 -6.11 1.45 17.88
CA LEU A 46 -6.83 0.36 17.24
C LEU A 46 -6.61 -0.87 18.10
N SER A 47 -7.66 -1.62 18.41
CA SER A 47 -7.51 -2.87 19.13
C SER A 47 -8.47 -3.90 18.58
N SER A 48 -7.91 -5.01 18.11
CA SER A 48 -8.66 -6.15 17.62
C SER A 48 -7.91 -7.44 17.92
N PRO A 49 -8.53 -8.41 18.63
CA PRO A 49 -7.91 -9.69 18.93
C PRO A 49 -7.70 -10.58 17.70
N GLU A 50 -8.26 -10.20 16.55
CA GLU A 50 -8.11 -10.91 15.28
C GLU A 50 -6.79 -10.57 14.57
N CYS A 51 -6.17 -9.44 14.92
CA CYS A 51 -4.96 -8.93 14.29
C CYS A 51 -3.70 -9.54 14.93
N ARG A 52 -2.74 -9.92 14.09
CA ARG A 52 -1.40 -10.31 14.54
C ARG A 52 -0.31 -9.43 13.92
N PRO A 53 0.29 -8.50 14.68
CA PRO A 53 0.02 -8.17 16.10
C PRO A 53 -1.23 -7.30 16.33
N ASP A 54 -1.73 -7.25 17.56
CA ASP A 54 -2.68 -6.18 17.97
C ASP A 54 -1.96 -4.82 18.01
N ILE A 55 -2.55 -3.80 17.39
CA ILE A 55 -1.91 -2.49 17.20
C ILE A 55 -1.80 -1.73 18.52
N GLY A 56 -2.87 -1.67 19.32
CA GLY A 56 -2.95 -0.81 20.50
C GLY A 56 -2.85 0.69 20.15
N THR A 57 -2.18 1.46 21.01
CA THR A 57 -1.96 2.90 20.79
C THR A 57 -0.56 3.17 20.26
N VAL A 58 -0.48 3.97 19.19
CA VAL A 58 0.76 4.43 18.56
C VAL A 58 0.73 5.95 18.42
N THR A 59 1.81 6.61 18.83
CA THR A 59 2.05 8.02 18.54
C THR A 59 3.10 8.14 17.45
N LEU A 60 2.74 8.78 16.33
CA LEU A 60 3.67 8.95 15.22
C LEU A 60 4.71 10.00 15.58
N GLY A 61 5.96 9.55 15.71
CA GLY A 61 7.06 10.35 16.22
C GLY A 61 7.45 11.53 15.32
N SER A 62 8.24 12.42 15.92
CA SER A 62 8.93 13.55 15.29
C SER A 62 10.44 13.54 15.59
N ALA A 63 10.95 12.43 16.13
CA ALA A 63 12.33 12.28 16.57
C ALA A 63 13.33 12.22 15.39
N LYS A 64 14.61 12.48 15.68
CA LYS A 64 15.69 12.49 14.69
C LYS A 64 15.93 11.09 14.12
N PRO A 65 16.46 11.03 12.89
CA PRO A 65 16.75 9.76 12.27
C PRO A 65 17.97 9.07 12.82
N ASP A 66 17.72 7.97 13.52
CA ASP A 66 18.69 7.13 14.19
C ASP A 66 18.79 5.75 13.49
N ALA A 67 19.36 4.78 14.20
CA ALA A 67 19.41 3.38 13.78
C ALA A 67 18.02 2.76 13.50
N ALA A 68 16.92 3.31 14.03
CA ALA A 68 15.57 2.79 13.77
C ALA A 68 15.12 3.04 12.33
N SER A 69 15.41 4.21 11.75
CA SER A 69 15.12 4.44 10.33
C SER A 69 15.91 3.46 9.43
N ALA A 70 17.17 3.20 9.77
CA ALA A 70 17.99 2.23 9.02
C ALA A 70 17.40 0.82 9.14
N ARG A 71 16.97 0.42 10.35
CA ARG A 71 16.30 -0.86 10.56
C ARG A 71 14.97 -0.97 9.82
N MET A 72 14.15 0.09 9.82
CA MET A 72 12.89 0.14 9.07
C MET A 72 13.12 -0.03 7.56
N ALA A 73 14.17 0.60 7.01
CA ALA A 73 14.54 0.40 5.61
C ALA A 73 14.98 -1.04 5.31
N GLN A 74 15.68 -1.70 6.24
CA GLN A 74 16.05 -3.11 6.11
C GLN A 74 14.83 -4.03 6.15
N ILE A 75 13.92 -3.84 7.12
CA ILE A 75 12.68 -4.63 7.21
C ILE A 75 11.87 -4.50 5.93
N PHE A 76 11.78 -3.29 5.36
CA PHE A 76 11.12 -3.06 4.08
C PHE A 76 11.80 -3.82 2.94
N ALA A 77 13.12 -3.78 2.84
CA ALA A 77 13.85 -4.51 1.81
C ALA A 77 13.62 -6.03 1.92
N GLU A 78 13.61 -6.57 3.15
CA GLU A 78 13.30 -7.98 3.44
C GLU A 78 11.86 -8.35 3.06
N ASP A 79 10.88 -7.48 3.36
CA ASP A 79 9.47 -7.66 2.98
C ASP A 79 9.28 -7.74 1.46
N GLN A 80 9.92 -6.84 0.71
CA GLN A 80 9.84 -6.83 -0.74
C GLN A 80 10.61 -8.01 -1.37
N ALA A 81 11.77 -8.36 -0.82
CA ALA A 81 12.58 -9.47 -1.30
C ALA A 81 11.86 -10.82 -1.17
N ALA A 82 11.09 -11.02 -0.09
CA ALA A 82 10.31 -12.24 0.14
C ALA A 82 9.25 -12.52 -0.96
N ARG A 83 8.92 -11.51 -1.77
CA ARG A 83 7.93 -11.57 -2.86
C ARG A 83 8.58 -11.55 -4.25
N GLN A 84 9.90 -11.64 -4.33
CA GLN A 84 10.62 -11.73 -5.60
C GLN A 84 10.63 -13.17 -6.10
N GLY A 85 10.21 -13.37 -7.34
CA GLY A 85 10.14 -14.69 -7.98
C GLY A 85 8.85 -14.87 -8.79
N GLY A 86 8.79 -15.91 -9.61
CA GLY A 86 7.55 -16.29 -10.28
C GLY A 86 6.51 -16.79 -9.26
N PRO A 87 5.19 -16.60 -9.49
CA PRO A 87 4.13 -16.97 -8.53
C PRO A 87 4.15 -18.43 -8.05
N GLY A 88 4.76 -19.36 -8.82
CA GLY A 88 4.91 -20.77 -8.47
C GLY A 88 6.13 -21.12 -7.61
N ASN A 89 7.04 -20.16 -7.37
CA ASN A 89 8.30 -20.37 -6.64
C ASN A 89 8.31 -19.73 -5.25
N ILE A 90 7.22 -19.06 -4.86
CA ILE A 90 7.10 -18.37 -3.58
C ILE A 90 6.45 -19.30 -2.56
N ASP A 91 7.14 -19.56 -1.45
CA ASP A 91 6.57 -20.23 -0.29
C ASP A 91 5.72 -19.23 0.52
N TRP A 92 4.43 -19.16 0.17
CA TRP A 92 3.49 -18.23 0.82
C TRP A 92 3.28 -18.49 2.31
N ASN A 93 3.47 -19.72 2.79
CA ASN A 93 3.37 -20.02 4.22
C ASN A 93 4.53 -19.40 4.99
N ARG A 94 5.74 -19.51 4.43
CA ARG A 94 6.92 -18.84 4.97
C ARG A 94 6.78 -17.33 4.92
N VAL A 95 6.32 -16.76 3.80
CA VAL A 95 6.09 -15.31 3.66
C VAL A 95 5.12 -14.81 4.72
N ALA A 96 4.00 -15.49 4.96
CA ALA A 96 3.02 -15.08 5.96
C ALA A 96 3.61 -15.03 7.39
N GLN A 97 4.41 -16.04 7.75
CA GLN A 97 5.08 -16.08 9.07
C GLN A 97 6.12 -14.97 9.21
N GLU A 98 6.88 -14.69 8.15
CA GLU A 98 7.85 -13.61 8.15
C GLU A 98 7.18 -12.23 8.20
N ASP A 99 6.05 -12.04 7.50
CA ASP A 99 5.29 -10.79 7.52
C ASP A 99 4.74 -10.47 8.93
N GLU A 100 4.26 -11.47 9.66
CA GLU A 100 3.82 -11.30 11.06
C GLU A 100 4.98 -10.78 11.93
N ARG A 101 6.16 -11.41 11.85
CA ARG A 101 7.37 -10.97 12.58
C ARG A 101 7.81 -9.57 12.19
N ARG A 102 7.76 -9.22 10.90
CA ARG A 102 8.07 -7.87 10.42
C ARG A 102 7.07 -6.86 10.99
N ARG A 103 5.77 -7.15 11.00
CA ARG A 103 4.75 -6.27 11.61
C ARG A 103 4.98 -6.08 13.10
N GLU A 104 5.32 -7.14 13.85
CA GLU A 104 5.66 -7.06 15.27
C GLU A 104 6.83 -6.12 15.54
N GLU A 105 7.92 -6.27 14.78
CA GLU A 105 9.10 -5.43 14.94
C GLU A 105 8.82 -3.96 14.58
N VAL A 106 8.14 -3.73 13.45
CA VAL A 106 7.76 -2.37 13.01
C VAL A 106 6.85 -1.71 14.03
N LEU A 107 5.89 -2.45 14.58
CA LEU A 107 5.00 -1.94 15.64
C LEU A 107 5.80 -1.56 16.89
N GLY A 108 6.81 -2.34 17.27
CA GLY A 108 7.73 -2.01 18.36
C GLY A 108 8.45 -0.69 18.13
N LEU A 109 8.99 -0.46 16.92
CA LEU A 109 9.64 0.80 16.55
C LEU A 109 8.68 2.00 16.60
N LEU A 110 7.44 1.81 16.12
CA LEU A 110 6.39 2.82 16.14
C LEU A 110 5.93 3.17 17.56
N LYS A 111 5.66 2.16 18.41
CA LYS A 111 5.27 2.35 19.82
C LYS A 111 6.35 3.02 20.64
N ALA A 112 7.62 2.74 20.34
CA ALA A 112 8.76 3.40 20.96
C ALA A 112 8.98 4.84 20.45
N GLY A 113 8.16 5.33 19.51
CA GLY A 113 8.29 6.68 18.95
C GLY A 113 9.56 6.90 18.13
N ARG A 114 10.18 5.82 17.62
CA ARG A 114 11.49 5.85 16.97
C ARG A 114 11.45 6.09 15.47
N LEU A 115 10.26 6.09 14.86
CA LEU A 115 10.07 6.40 13.44
C LEU A 115 9.44 7.79 13.28
N ALA A 116 9.98 8.58 12.35
CA ALA A 116 9.58 9.98 12.21
C ALA A 116 9.69 10.55 10.79
N ARG A 117 10.52 9.97 9.92
CA ARG A 117 10.63 10.41 8.53
C ARG A 117 9.43 9.95 7.73
N GLY A 118 9.09 10.69 6.68
CA GLY A 118 8.08 10.24 5.72
C GLY A 118 8.39 8.86 5.14
N GLN A 119 9.67 8.58 4.86
CA GLN A 119 10.09 7.28 4.34
C GLN A 119 9.91 6.14 5.34
N ASP A 120 10.10 6.40 6.65
CA ASP A 120 9.86 5.39 7.69
C ASP A 120 8.39 4.97 7.68
N PHE A 121 7.47 5.93 7.60
CA PHE A 121 6.03 5.65 7.56
C PHE A 121 5.59 5.01 6.25
N TYR A 122 6.20 5.38 5.12
CA TYR A 122 5.94 4.72 3.83
C TYR A 122 6.35 3.25 3.86
N HIS A 123 7.55 2.95 4.38
CA HIS A 123 8.03 1.58 4.56
C HIS A 123 7.14 0.79 5.53
N ALA A 124 6.78 1.38 6.68
CA ALA A 124 5.88 0.75 7.64
C ALA A 124 4.48 0.48 7.03
N ALA A 125 3.96 1.41 6.23
CA ALA A 125 2.69 1.23 5.53
C ALA A 125 2.73 0.05 4.56
N LEU A 126 3.83 -0.17 3.83
CA LEU A 126 3.98 -1.33 2.94
C LEU A 126 3.97 -2.65 3.72
N VAL A 127 4.68 -2.71 4.85
CA VAL A 127 4.66 -3.90 5.74
C VAL A 127 3.25 -4.17 6.26
N PHE A 128 2.52 -3.15 6.72
CA PHE A 128 1.15 -3.32 7.23
C PHE A 128 0.09 -3.54 6.15
N GLN A 129 0.35 -3.17 4.89
CA GLN A 129 -0.59 -3.51 3.79
C GLN A 129 -0.67 -5.03 3.57
N HIS A 130 0.35 -5.76 4.00
CA HIS A 130 0.41 -7.23 4.04
C HIS A 130 -0.16 -7.81 5.35
N GLY A 131 -0.86 -7.00 6.15
CA GLY A 131 -1.56 -7.47 7.34
C GLY A 131 -2.67 -8.48 7.03
N ASP A 132 -3.16 -9.09 8.10
CA ASP A 132 -4.14 -10.18 8.09
C ASP A 132 -5.56 -9.76 8.53
N CYS A 133 -5.75 -8.50 8.91
CA CYS A 133 -7.01 -8.01 9.49
C CYS A 133 -7.36 -6.59 9.04
N SER A 134 -8.60 -6.17 9.33
CA SER A 134 -9.13 -4.85 8.96
C SER A 134 -8.32 -3.69 9.57
N ASP A 135 -7.96 -3.79 10.85
CA ASP A 135 -7.21 -2.72 11.54
C ASP A 135 -5.81 -2.55 10.97
N HIS A 136 -5.17 -3.63 10.48
CA HIS A 136 -3.89 -3.52 9.78
C HIS A 136 -4.00 -2.71 8.49
N TYR A 137 -5.05 -2.94 7.70
CA TYR A 137 -5.26 -2.18 6.46
C TYR A 137 -5.54 -0.71 6.75
N PHE A 138 -6.37 -0.42 7.77
CA PHE A 138 -6.60 0.95 8.20
C PHE A 138 -5.31 1.59 8.72
N PHE A 139 -4.55 0.89 9.56
CA PHE A 139 -3.29 1.38 10.09
C PHE A 139 -2.28 1.69 8.99
N ALA A 140 -2.16 0.82 7.98
CA ALA A 140 -1.35 1.05 6.79
C ALA A 140 -1.76 2.33 6.04
N SER A 141 -3.06 2.59 5.90
CA SER A 141 -3.55 3.83 5.28
C SER A 141 -3.17 5.07 6.08
N GLN A 142 -3.24 5.01 7.41
CA GLN A 142 -2.86 6.12 8.28
C GLN A 142 -1.35 6.39 8.24
N LEU A 143 -0.53 5.34 8.16
CA LEU A 143 0.92 5.45 7.97
C LEU A 143 1.26 6.04 6.59
N ALA A 144 0.59 5.61 5.52
CA ALA A 144 0.78 6.18 4.18
C ALA A 144 0.38 7.66 4.13
N ARG A 145 -0.72 8.04 4.81
CA ARG A 145 -1.12 9.44 4.99
C ARG A 145 -0.07 10.25 5.76
N ALA A 146 0.55 9.66 6.78
CA ALA A 146 1.64 10.30 7.52
C ALA A 146 2.89 10.51 6.67
N ALA A 147 3.18 9.60 5.74
CA ALA A 147 4.24 9.73 4.75
C ALA A 147 3.95 10.85 3.74
N LEU A 148 2.70 10.93 3.23
CA LEU A 148 2.24 12.03 2.36
C LEU A 148 2.39 13.40 3.05
N ALA A 149 1.96 13.51 4.31
CA ALA A 149 2.10 14.74 5.10
C ALA A 149 3.59 15.16 5.31
N ARG A 150 4.52 14.24 5.08
CA ARG A 150 5.98 14.43 5.14
C ARG A 150 6.61 14.41 3.74
N SER A 151 5.85 14.83 2.72
CA SER A 151 6.30 15.03 1.34
C SER A 151 6.76 13.77 0.59
N VAL A 152 6.35 12.57 1.02
CA VAL A 152 6.60 11.33 0.27
C VAL A 152 5.44 11.10 -0.70
N THR A 153 5.52 11.69 -1.89
CA THR A 153 4.42 11.70 -2.88
C THR A 153 4.03 10.31 -3.38
N GLN A 154 5.00 9.39 -3.51
CA GLN A 154 4.78 7.98 -3.85
C GLN A 154 3.88 7.23 -2.86
N ALA A 155 3.67 7.77 -1.64
CA ALA A 155 2.72 7.21 -0.67
C ALA A 155 1.25 7.44 -1.05
N GLY A 156 0.97 8.26 -2.07
CA GLY A 156 -0.38 8.54 -2.56
C GLY A 156 -1.14 7.27 -2.93
N TRP A 157 -0.56 6.49 -3.83
CA TRP A 157 -1.21 5.28 -4.31
C TRP A 157 -1.36 4.26 -3.18
N LEU A 158 -0.35 4.16 -2.31
CA LEU A 158 -0.37 3.26 -1.16
C LEU A 158 -1.48 3.62 -0.16
N TYR A 159 -1.69 4.92 0.10
CA TYR A 159 -2.82 5.38 0.90
C TYR A 159 -4.15 4.93 0.30
N ALA A 160 -4.35 5.16 -1.00
CA ALA A 160 -5.57 4.75 -1.69
C ALA A 160 -5.78 3.22 -1.65
N ALA A 161 -4.72 2.44 -1.91
CA ALA A 161 -4.77 0.98 -1.93
C ALA A 161 -5.11 0.37 -0.57
N THR A 162 -4.46 0.83 0.49
CA THR A 162 -4.71 0.36 1.86
C THR A 162 -6.08 0.79 2.37
N PHE A 163 -6.53 2.00 2.02
CA PHE A 163 -7.87 2.49 2.36
C PHE A 163 -8.99 1.69 1.65
N ASP A 164 -8.82 1.39 0.37
CA ASP A 164 -9.73 0.53 -0.38
C ASP A 164 -9.79 -0.90 0.19
N ARG A 165 -8.63 -1.44 0.57
CA ARG A 165 -8.55 -2.76 1.21
C ARG A 165 -9.26 -2.79 2.56
N TRP A 166 -9.13 -1.73 3.36
CA TRP A 166 -9.88 -1.55 4.61
C TRP A 166 -11.39 -1.44 4.37
N GLN A 167 -11.84 -0.65 3.40
CA GLN A 167 -13.27 -0.55 3.09
C GLN A 167 -13.85 -1.91 2.70
N LEU A 168 -13.16 -2.64 1.83
CA LEU A 168 -13.60 -3.96 1.39
C LEU A 168 -13.60 -4.99 2.53
N SER A 169 -12.63 -4.95 3.46
CA SER A 169 -12.66 -5.83 4.64
C SER A 169 -13.84 -5.55 5.56
N GLN A 170 -14.35 -4.31 5.56
CA GLN A 170 -15.58 -3.92 6.26
C GLN A 170 -16.87 -4.15 5.43
N GLY A 171 -16.76 -4.76 4.24
CA GLY A 171 -17.90 -5.00 3.34
C GLY A 171 -18.40 -3.75 2.59
N GLN A 172 -17.66 -2.64 2.66
CA GLN A 172 -17.97 -1.40 1.97
C GLN A 172 -17.39 -1.40 0.54
N PRO A 173 -17.99 -0.66 -0.41
CA PRO A 173 -17.35 -0.44 -1.71
C PRO A 173 -16.00 0.26 -1.53
N GLN A 174 -15.00 -0.11 -2.33
CA GLN A 174 -13.74 0.60 -2.41
C GLN A 174 -13.93 1.99 -3.02
N LYS A 175 -13.14 2.97 -2.59
CA LYS A 175 -13.29 4.36 -3.04
C LYS A 175 -12.52 4.59 -4.33
N TYR A 176 -11.24 4.20 -4.37
CA TYR A 176 -10.33 4.62 -5.43
C TYR A 176 -10.21 3.62 -6.59
N GLY A 177 -10.54 2.34 -6.39
CA GLY A 177 -10.53 1.33 -7.46
C GLY A 177 -9.18 0.64 -7.63
N THR A 178 -8.53 0.32 -6.52
CA THR A 178 -7.17 -0.27 -6.49
C THR A 178 -7.14 -1.79 -6.24
N GLN A 179 -8.27 -2.36 -5.81
CA GLN A 179 -8.39 -3.75 -5.39
C GLN A 179 -9.15 -4.61 -6.40
N PHE A 180 -8.58 -5.77 -6.71
CA PHE A 180 -9.13 -6.74 -7.65
C PHE A 180 -9.54 -8.02 -6.93
N VAL A 181 -10.50 -8.74 -7.52
CA VAL A 181 -10.94 -10.05 -7.06
C VAL A 181 -10.99 -11.02 -8.24
N ALA A 182 -10.74 -12.30 -7.97
CA ALA A 182 -10.90 -13.39 -8.93
C ALA A 182 -11.84 -14.44 -8.32
N PRO A 183 -13.17 -14.28 -8.42
CA PRO A 183 -14.12 -15.24 -7.86
C PRO A 183 -14.00 -16.62 -8.51
N GLU A 184 -13.57 -16.68 -9.77
CA GLU A 184 -13.24 -17.90 -10.49
C GLU A 184 -11.81 -17.82 -11.04
N PRO A 185 -11.14 -18.95 -11.28
CA PRO A 185 -9.79 -18.95 -11.84
C PRO A 185 -9.70 -18.16 -13.15
N CYS A 186 -8.76 -17.21 -13.21
CA CYS A 186 -8.57 -16.30 -14.35
C CYS A 186 -9.77 -15.40 -14.71
N ALA A 187 -10.72 -15.21 -13.81
CA ALA A 187 -11.83 -14.26 -13.96
C ALA A 187 -11.61 -13.03 -13.06
N PHE A 188 -10.54 -12.28 -13.30
CA PHE A 188 -10.25 -11.07 -12.56
C PHE A 188 -11.25 -9.98 -12.90
N ARG A 189 -11.72 -9.27 -11.87
CA ARG A 189 -12.56 -8.08 -11.99
C ARG A 189 -12.18 -7.08 -10.90
N LEU A 190 -12.48 -5.82 -11.14
CA LEU A 190 -12.41 -4.80 -10.10
C LEU A 190 -13.38 -5.18 -8.96
N ALA A 191 -12.94 -5.09 -7.70
CA ALA A 191 -13.82 -5.31 -6.56
C ALA A 191 -14.90 -4.23 -6.50
N LYS A 192 -15.98 -4.46 -5.74
CA LYS A 192 -17.10 -3.50 -5.61
C LYS A 192 -16.56 -2.11 -5.29
N TYR A 193 -16.92 -1.10 -6.08
CA TYR A 193 -16.40 0.27 -5.97
C TYR A 193 -17.52 1.30 -5.86
N ASP A 194 -17.17 2.48 -5.36
CA ASP A 194 -18.02 3.66 -5.28
C ASP A 194 -18.06 4.36 -6.65
N PRO A 195 -19.24 4.44 -7.31
CA PRO A 195 -19.37 5.08 -8.61
C PRO A 195 -19.20 6.60 -8.56
N ASP A 196 -19.36 7.23 -7.40
CA ASP A 196 -19.33 8.69 -7.25
C ASP A 196 -17.91 9.23 -7.11
N THR A 197 -16.93 8.36 -6.83
CA THR A 197 -15.52 8.77 -6.78
C THR A 197 -15.06 9.13 -8.19
N THR A 198 -14.61 10.38 -8.36
CA THR A 198 -14.19 10.96 -9.64
C THR A 198 -12.74 10.65 -9.98
N ASP A 199 -12.38 10.68 -11.26
CA ASP A 199 -10.98 10.51 -11.69
C ASP A 199 -10.09 11.67 -11.23
N ALA A 200 -10.65 12.88 -11.07
CA ALA A 200 -9.95 13.99 -10.45
C ALA A 200 -9.57 13.66 -9.00
N GLU A 201 -10.44 13.02 -8.24
CA GLU A 201 -10.15 12.57 -6.87
C GLU A 201 -9.09 11.45 -6.85
N ARG A 202 -9.19 10.45 -7.75
CA ARG A 202 -8.17 9.39 -7.92
C ARG A 202 -6.79 9.95 -8.20
N SER A 203 -6.71 10.93 -9.11
CA SER A 203 -5.44 11.54 -9.54
C SER A 203 -4.67 12.22 -8.41
N ARG A 204 -5.36 12.74 -7.38
CA ARG A 204 -4.72 13.38 -6.21
C ARG A 204 -3.82 12.41 -5.43
N TYR A 205 -4.11 11.12 -5.54
CA TYR A 205 -3.36 10.04 -4.90
C TYR A 205 -2.56 9.22 -5.91
N GLY A 206 -2.40 9.68 -7.15
CA GLY A 206 -1.68 8.93 -8.19
C GLY A 206 -2.39 7.65 -8.61
N VAL A 207 -3.69 7.53 -8.36
CA VAL A 207 -4.51 6.40 -8.84
C VAL A 207 -4.97 6.70 -10.27
N PRO A 208 -4.82 5.77 -11.22
CA PRO A 208 -5.33 5.94 -12.58
C PRO A 208 -6.86 6.12 -12.65
N PRO A 209 -7.41 6.62 -13.77
CA PRO A 209 -8.85 6.68 -14.00
C PRO A 209 -9.54 5.31 -13.84
N LEU A 210 -10.83 5.30 -13.47
CA LEU A 210 -11.60 4.07 -13.29
C LEU A 210 -11.53 3.13 -14.50
N ALA A 211 -11.60 3.70 -15.71
CA ALA A 211 -11.51 2.94 -16.96
C ALA A 211 -10.21 2.13 -17.07
N ALA A 212 -9.08 2.65 -16.57
CA ALA A 212 -7.81 1.93 -16.59
C ALA A 212 -7.83 0.73 -15.63
N ALA A 213 -8.45 0.86 -14.46
CA ALA A 213 -8.60 -0.25 -13.52
C ALA A 213 -9.51 -1.36 -14.10
N LEU A 214 -10.59 -0.99 -14.79
CA LEU A 214 -11.45 -1.95 -15.48
C LEU A 214 -10.69 -2.70 -16.59
N ALA A 215 -9.96 -1.97 -17.44
CA ALA A 215 -9.14 -2.57 -18.50
C ALA A 215 -8.04 -3.48 -17.93
N GLN A 216 -7.39 -3.08 -16.83
CA GLN A 216 -6.39 -3.91 -16.15
C GLN A 216 -6.99 -5.25 -15.68
N ALA A 217 -8.24 -5.27 -15.22
CA ALA A 217 -8.90 -6.51 -14.83
C ALA A 217 -9.09 -7.48 -16.01
N GLU A 218 -9.42 -6.95 -17.18
CA GLU A 218 -9.53 -7.72 -18.42
C GLU A 218 -8.18 -8.27 -18.86
N GLU A 219 -7.12 -7.46 -18.77
CA GLU A 219 -5.75 -7.87 -19.10
C GLU A 219 -5.25 -8.99 -18.20
N LEU A 220 -5.42 -8.87 -16.87
CA LEU A 220 -5.06 -9.93 -15.92
C LEU A 220 -5.79 -11.24 -16.23
N SER A 221 -7.07 -11.15 -16.57
CA SER A 221 -7.88 -12.28 -16.96
C SER A 221 -7.36 -12.94 -18.24
N ALA A 222 -7.03 -12.14 -19.26
CA ALA A 222 -6.48 -12.61 -20.52
C ALA A 222 -5.10 -13.27 -20.34
N GLY A 223 -4.19 -12.61 -19.62
CA GLY A 223 -2.84 -13.12 -19.35
C GLY A 223 -2.85 -14.43 -18.56
N CYS A 224 -3.70 -14.54 -17.54
CA CYS A 224 -3.87 -15.78 -16.77
C CYS A 224 -4.35 -16.94 -17.66
N ARG A 225 -5.34 -16.70 -18.53
CA ARG A 225 -5.84 -17.73 -19.48
C ARG A 225 -4.78 -18.16 -20.48
N ALA A 226 -3.98 -17.22 -21.00
CA ALA A 226 -2.91 -17.51 -21.95
C ALA A 226 -1.83 -18.41 -21.31
N ASN A 227 -1.39 -18.07 -20.09
CA ASN A 227 -0.36 -18.83 -19.37
C ASN A 227 -0.79 -20.27 -19.06
N ARG A 228 -2.07 -20.49 -18.71
CA ARG A 228 -2.59 -21.85 -18.47
C ARG A 228 -2.65 -22.71 -19.71
N LYS A 229 -2.98 -22.14 -20.88
CA LYS A 229 -2.98 -22.90 -22.14
C LYS A 229 -1.58 -23.38 -22.54
N GLY A 230 -0.54 -22.63 -22.19
CA GLY A 230 0.86 -22.99 -22.45
C GLY A 230 1.46 -24.06 -21.54
N GLN A 231 0.77 -24.47 -20.46
CA GLN A 231 1.23 -25.49 -19.51
C GLN A 231 0.64 -26.90 -19.77
N ASN A 232 -0.22 -27.04 -20.78
CA ASN A 232 -0.83 -28.33 -21.17
C ASN A 232 -0.06 -29.01 -22.31
N PHE A 233 1.27 -29.14 -22.19
CA PHE A 233 2.13 -29.89 -23.11
C PHE A 233 3.03 -30.85 -22.36
#